data_AF-A0A8S2XMV2-F1
#
_entry.id   AF-A0A8S2XMV2-F1
#
_cell.length_a   1.000
_cell.length_b   1.000
_cell.length_c   1.000
_cell.angle_alpha   90.00
_cell.angle_beta   90.00
_cell.angle_gamma   90.00
#
_symmetry.space_group_name_H-M   'P 1'
#
loop_
_entity.id
_entity.type
_entity.pdbx_description
1 polymer ?
#
loop_
_entity_poly.entity_id
_entity_poly.type
_entity_poly.pdbx_seq_one_letter_code
_entity_poly.pdbx_strand_id
1 'polypeptide(L)'
;MGLIDMRSMPDDEYKWILHTKDHFSKFSWAYPLKLKEAEPVAAKLLQQFYSFGAPRILQSDNGKEFVAKVIKDLKNTWNDLVIINGRPRHPQTQGLVERGNQTLESALGKWMQSNNSTEWSK
;
A
#
# COMPACT_ATOMS: atom_id res chain seq x y z
N MET A 1 1.43 5.21 1.77
CA MET A 1 1.04 3.81 1.56
C MET A 1 -0.08 3.45 2.51
N GLY A 2 -0.93 2.51 2.09
CA GLY A 2 -2.03 1.96 2.89
C GLY A 2 -2.42 0.57 2.43
N LEU A 3 -3.21 -0.12 3.24
CA LEU A 3 -3.74 -1.45 2.94
C LEU A 3 -5.24 -1.37 2.69
N ILE A 4 -5.68 -2.03 1.62
CA ILE A 4 -7.09 -2.20 1.28
C ILE A 4 -7.50 -3.62 1.68
N ASP A 5 -8.64 -3.72 2.37
CA ASP A 5 -9.20 -4.98 2.84
C ASP A 5 -10.12 -5.58 1.78
N MET A 6 -9.67 -6.68 1.18
CA MET A 6 -10.41 -7.40 0.13
C MET A 6 -11.00 -8.72 0.66
N ARG A 7 -11.08 -8.92 1.99
CA ARG A 7 -11.56 -10.20 2.56
C ARG A 7 -13.00 -10.54 2.23
N SER A 8 -13.84 -9.55 1.90
CA SER A 8 -15.22 -9.77 1.44
C SER A 8 -15.29 -10.29 0.00
N MET A 9 -14.22 -10.14 -0.77
CA MET A 9 -14.11 -10.55 -2.17
C MET A 9 -12.69 -11.06 -2.45
N PRO A 10 -12.26 -12.18 -1.83
CA PRO A 10 -10.91 -12.68 -2.01
C PRO A 10 -10.69 -13.18 -3.45
N ASP A 11 -9.45 -13.08 -3.92
CA ASP A 11 -8.99 -13.76 -5.14
C ASP A 11 -8.00 -14.84 -4.73
N ASP A 12 -8.44 -16.10 -4.76
CA ASP A 12 -7.74 -17.24 -4.17
C ASP A 12 -7.27 -16.96 -2.71
N GLU A 13 -5.95 -16.89 -2.51
CA GLU A 13 -5.33 -16.62 -1.22
C GLU A 13 -5.13 -15.11 -0.94
N TYR A 14 -5.31 -14.26 -1.95
CA TYR A 14 -5.12 -12.81 -1.84
C TYR A 14 -6.33 -12.16 -1.17
N LYS A 15 -6.05 -11.43 -0.10
CA LYS A 15 -7.08 -10.84 0.79
C LYS A 15 -6.83 -9.36 1.07
N TRP A 16 -5.71 -8.83 0.61
CA TRP A 16 -5.26 -7.49 0.87
C TRP A 16 -4.64 -6.90 -0.38
N ILE A 17 -4.73 -5.59 -0.54
CA ILE A 17 -3.95 -4.85 -1.55
C ILE A 17 -3.09 -3.82 -0.81
N LEU A 18 -1.77 -3.86 -1.03
CA LEU A 18 -0.89 -2.76 -0.69
C LEU A 18 -0.99 -1.70 -1.77
N HIS A 19 -1.52 -0.54 -1.41
CA HIS A 19 -1.57 0.62 -2.27
C HIS A 19 -0.49 1.62 -1.86
N THR A 20 0.42 1.91 -2.78
CA THR A 20 1.40 2.99 -2.64
C THR A 20 1.12 4.05 -3.69
N LYS A 21 1.43 5.30 -3.36
CA LYS A 21 1.21 6.43 -4.25
C LYS A 21 2.37 7.39 -4.13
N ASP A 22 2.90 7.80 -5.26
CA ASP A 22 3.86 8.88 -5.32
C ASP A 22 3.12 10.22 -5.23
N HIS A 23 3.54 11.05 -4.29
CA HIS A 23 2.89 12.33 -4.04
C HIS A 23 3.16 13.35 -5.15
N PHE A 24 4.28 13.24 -5.87
CA PHE A 24 4.64 14.19 -6.92
C PHE A 24 3.91 13.88 -8.24
N SER A 25 4.20 12.73 -8.84
CA SER A 25 3.62 12.28 -10.12
C SER A 25 2.16 11.86 -10.03
N LYS A 26 1.67 11.59 -8.81
CA LYS A 26 0.36 10.96 -8.55
C LYS A 26 0.25 9.52 -9.05
N PHE A 27 1.34 8.91 -9.50
CA PHE A 27 1.37 7.50 -9.89
C PHE A 27 1.05 6.60 -8.69
N SER A 28 0.28 5.55 -8.93
CA SER A 28 -0.18 4.60 -7.92
C SER A 28 0.26 3.19 -8.27
N TRP A 29 0.74 2.45 -7.27
CA TRP A 29 1.03 1.02 -7.37
C TRP A 29 0.08 0.25 -6.46
N ALA A 30 -0.44 -0.87 -6.96
CA ALA A 30 -1.29 -1.78 -6.23
C ALA A 30 -0.64 -3.18 -6.27
N TYR A 31 -0.40 -3.77 -5.10
CA TYR A 31 0.18 -5.11 -4.99
C TYR A 31 -0.78 -6.03 -4.23
N PRO A 32 -1.19 -7.16 -4.81
CA PRO A 32 -1.99 -8.14 -4.08
C PRO A 32 -1.13 -8.82 -3.00
N LEU A 33 -1.75 -9.05 -1.84
CA LEU A 33 -1.11 -9.62 -0.67
C LEU A 33 -2.01 -10.68 -0.04
N LYS A 34 -1.42 -11.83 0.30
CA LYS A 34 -2.08 -12.90 1.05
C LYS A 34 -2.25 -12.52 2.53
N LEU A 35 -1.20 -11.92 3.09
CA LEU A 35 -1.12 -11.49 4.48
C LEU A 35 -0.73 -10.01 4.56
N LYS A 36 -1.27 -9.31 5.56
CA LYS A 36 -0.92 -7.92 5.87
C LYS A 36 0.26 -7.79 6.85
N GLU A 37 1.13 -8.80 6.87
CA GLU A 37 2.27 -8.90 7.80
C GLU A 37 3.53 -8.22 7.29
N ALA A 38 4.50 -8.03 8.20
CA ALA A 38 5.71 -7.19 8.05
C ALA A 38 6.44 -7.50 6.75
N GLU A 39 6.77 -8.77 6.63
CA GLU A 39 7.61 -9.31 5.57
C GLU A 39 6.97 -9.20 4.18
N PRO A 40 5.71 -9.66 3.93
CA PRO A 40 5.07 -9.51 2.62
C PRO A 40 5.03 -8.07 2.10
N VAL A 41 4.73 -7.11 2.98
CA VAL A 41 4.67 -5.70 2.57
C VAL A 41 6.07 -5.14 2.35
N ALA A 42 7.02 -5.42 3.24
CA ALA A 42 8.41 -5.01 3.07
C ALA A 42 8.97 -5.51 1.74
N ALA A 43 8.68 -6.77 1.38
CA ALA A 43 9.09 -7.35 0.11
C ALA A 43 8.55 -6.57 -1.10
N LYS A 44 7.26 -6.17 -1.08
CA LYS A 44 6.67 -5.37 -2.16
C LYS A 44 7.20 -3.94 -2.21
N LEU A 45 7.44 -3.30 -1.06
CA LEU A 45 8.08 -1.99 -1.01
C LEU A 45 9.51 -2.03 -1.56
N LEU A 46 10.31 -3.01 -1.16
CA LEU A 46 11.67 -3.19 -1.68
C LEU A 46 11.64 -3.45 -3.18
N GLN A 47 10.75 -4.32 -3.67
CA GLN A 47 10.56 -4.55 -5.11
C GLN A 47 10.27 -3.23 -5.86
N GLN A 48 9.39 -2.39 -5.30
CA GLN A 48 9.08 -1.09 -5.86
C GLN A 48 10.32 -0.17 -5.87
N PHE A 49 11.07 -0.12 -4.77
CA PHE A 49 12.26 0.73 -4.64
C PHE A 49 13.37 0.32 -5.60
N TYR A 50 13.56 -0.98 -5.82
CA TYR A 50 14.49 -1.48 -6.84
C TYR A 50 14.08 -1.09 -8.26
N SER A 51 12.78 -0.99 -8.53
CA SER A 51 12.26 -0.73 -9.89
C SER A 51 12.20 0.77 -10.22
N PHE A 52 11.80 1.61 -9.26
CA PHE A 52 11.50 3.04 -9.50
C PHE A 52 12.44 3.99 -8.76
N GLY A 53 13.41 3.43 -8.05
CA GLY A 53 14.18 4.19 -7.09
C GLY A 53 13.46 4.31 -5.77
N ALA A 54 14.27 4.60 -4.78
CA ALA A 54 13.90 4.47 -3.41
C ALA A 54 13.53 5.87 -2.88
N PRO A 55 12.40 6.05 -2.18
CA PRO A 55 11.90 7.37 -1.83
C PRO A 55 12.72 7.99 -0.71
N ARG A 56 12.87 9.33 -0.74
CA ARG A 56 13.41 10.07 0.41
C ARG A 56 12.45 10.09 1.59
N ILE A 57 11.13 10.12 1.32
CA ILE A 57 10.08 10.18 2.33
C ILE A 57 9.10 9.02 2.12
N LEU A 58 9.00 8.11 3.10
CA LEU A 58 7.96 7.08 3.12
C LEU A 58 6.88 7.46 4.14
N GLN A 59 5.66 7.69 3.66
CA GLN A 59 4.50 7.97 4.52
C GLN A 59 3.58 6.75 4.62
N SER A 60 3.20 6.35 5.83
CA SER A 60 2.25 5.25 6.07
C SER A 60 1.00 5.70 6.82
N ASP A 61 -0.15 5.14 6.47
CA ASP A 61 -1.35 5.16 7.31
C ASP A 61 -1.29 4.08 8.41
N ASN A 62 -2.25 4.13 9.32
CA ASN A 62 -2.17 3.76 10.74
C ASN A 62 -2.11 2.25 11.09
N GLY A 63 -1.47 1.42 10.27
CA GLY A 63 -1.14 0.02 10.63
C GLY A 63 -0.02 -0.07 11.68
N LYS A 64 -0.21 0.59 12.84
CA LYS A 64 0.87 0.98 13.78
C LYS A 64 1.86 -0.13 14.16
N GLU A 65 1.42 -1.37 14.32
CA GLU A 65 2.30 -2.47 14.75
C GLU A 65 3.10 -3.07 13.59
N PHE A 66 2.41 -3.41 12.51
CA PHE A 66 2.99 -4.00 11.31
C PHE A 66 3.96 -3.02 10.61
N VAL A 67 3.51 -1.79 10.42
CA VAL A 67 4.29 -0.73 9.78
C VAL A 67 5.53 -0.42 10.61
N ALA A 68 5.43 -0.39 11.95
CA ALA A 68 6.58 -0.13 12.81
C ALA A 68 7.71 -1.16 12.63
N LYS A 69 7.38 -2.44 12.43
CA LYS A 69 8.39 -3.48 12.17
C LYS A 69 9.09 -3.27 10.82
N VAL A 70 8.32 -3.07 9.74
CA VAL A 70 8.87 -2.81 8.39
C VAL A 70 9.72 -1.55 8.36
N ILE A 71 9.22 -0.48 8.97
CA ILE A 71 9.92 0.80 9.10
C ILE A 71 11.24 0.63 9.85
N LYS A 72 11.25 -0.15 10.94
CA LYS A 72 12.44 -0.41 11.72
C LYS A 72 13.49 -1.14 10.88
N ASP A 73 13.10 -2.18 10.17
CA ASP A 73 14.01 -2.99 9.36
C ASP A 73 14.56 -2.18 8.16
N LEU A 74 13.72 -1.39 7.51
CA LEU A 74 14.14 -0.48 6.43
C LEU A 74 15.09 0.60 6.93
N LYS A 75 14.81 1.22 8.08
CA LYS A 75 15.65 2.27 8.67
C LYS A 75 17.03 1.75 9.10
N ASN A 76 17.11 0.50 9.55
CA ASN A 76 18.39 -0.14 9.89
C ASN A 76 19.26 -0.39 8.65
N THR A 77 18.63 -0.59 7.50
CA THR A 77 19.32 -0.91 6.25
C THR A 77 19.66 0.34 5.44
N TRP A 78 18.90 1.43 5.64
CA TRP A 78 18.99 2.62 4.80
C TRP A 78 18.91 3.92 5.60
N ASN A 79 20.09 4.51 5.83
CA ASN A 79 20.28 5.67 6.70
C ASN A 79 19.60 6.96 6.21
N ASP A 80 19.48 7.16 4.90
CA ASP A 80 18.90 8.39 4.31
C ASP A 80 17.37 8.37 4.19
N LEU A 81 16.74 7.24 4.52
CA LEU A 81 15.29 7.07 4.43
C LEU A 81 14.60 7.84 5.57
N VAL A 82 13.89 8.92 5.22
CA VAL A 82 13.04 9.65 6.15
C VAL A 82 11.66 9.01 6.18
N ILE A 83 11.24 8.54 7.34
CA ILE A 83 9.95 7.88 7.49
C ILE A 83 9.01 8.77 8.28
N ILE A 84 7.87 9.10 7.67
CA ILE A 84 6.82 9.90 8.28
C ILE A 84 5.66 8.97 8.61
N ASN A 85 5.52 8.62 9.88
CA ASN A 85 4.29 7.99 10.35
C ASN A 85 3.16 9.01 10.24
N GLY A 86 2.04 8.63 9.61
CA GLY A 86 0.84 9.45 9.64
C GLY A 86 0.51 9.80 11.08
N ARG A 87 0.56 11.10 11.41
CA ARG A 87 0.24 11.57 12.76
C ARG A 87 -1.22 11.18 13.08
N PRO A 88 -1.51 10.63 14.27
CA PRO A 88 -2.89 10.50 14.71
C PRO A 88 -3.57 11.87 14.65
N ARG A 89 -4.69 11.98 13.94
CA ARG A 89 -5.52 13.20 13.80
C ARG A 89 -4.96 14.32 12.89
N HIS A 90 -4.37 14.01 11.73
CA HIS A 90 -4.27 14.99 10.63
C HIS A 90 -5.15 14.55 9.43
N PRO A 91 -6.42 15.00 9.39
CA PRO A 91 -7.42 14.56 8.40
C PRO A 91 -7.03 14.83 6.95
N GLN A 92 -6.26 15.89 6.68
CA GLN A 92 -5.86 16.26 5.32
C GLN A 92 -4.91 15.24 4.68
N THR A 93 -3.99 14.67 5.44
CA THR A 93 -2.99 13.73 4.91
C THR A 93 -3.54 12.30 4.83
N GLN A 94 -4.43 11.92 5.76
CA GLN A 94 -5.16 10.64 5.68
C GLN A 94 -6.18 10.64 4.54
N GLY A 95 -6.89 11.75 4.32
CA GLY A 95 -7.91 11.84 3.27
C GLY A 95 -7.37 11.66 1.85
N LEU A 96 -6.08 11.94 1.59
CA LEU A 96 -5.48 11.68 0.28
C LEU A 96 -5.26 10.20 0.00
N VAL A 97 -4.85 9.44 1.03
CA VAL A 97 -4.64 7.99 0.91
C VAL A 97 -6.00 7.29 0.88
N GLU A 98 -6.95 7.70 1.73
CA GLU A 98 -8.32 7.17 1.75
C GLU A 98 -9.04 7.39 0.42
N ARG A 99 -8.97 8.60 -0.15
CA ARG A 99 -9.50 8.86 -1.50
C ARG A 99 -8.79 8.04 -2.57
N GLY A 100 -7.49 7.83 -2.42
CA GLY A 100 -6.72 6.97 -3.31
C GLY A 100 -7.21 5.52 -3.28
N ASN A 101 -7.41 4.97 -2.08
CA ASN A 101 -7.91 3.61 -1.88
C ASN A 101 -9.33 3.46 -2.47
N GLN A 102 -10.23 4.40 -2.16
CA GLN A 102 -11.60 4.41 -2.73
C GLN A 102 -11.60 4.47 -4.25
N THR A 103 -10.69 5.28 -4.85
CA THR A 103 -10.56 5.37 -6.30
C THR A 103 -10.12 4.04 -6.90
N LEU A 104 -9.13 3.37 -6.27
CA LEU A 104 -8.64 2.07 -6.70
C LEU A 104 -9.72 1.00 -6.57
N GLU A 105 -10.39 0.90 -5.42
CA GLU A 105 -11.51 -0.04 -5.19
C GLU A 105 -12.62 0.14 -6.22
N SER A 106 -13.00 1.39 -6.50
CA SER A 106 -14.04 1.71 -7.49
C SER A 106 -13.63 1.31 -8.91
N ALA A 107 -12.37 1.55 -9.29
CA ALA A 107 -11.84 1.16 -10.58
C ALA A 107 -11.76 -0.37 -10.72
N LEU A 108 -11.27 -1.06 -9.69
CA LEU A 108 -11.18 -2.52 -9.63
C LEU A 108 -12.57 -3.15 -9.73
N GLY A 109 -13.55 -2.64 -9.00
CA GLY A 109 -14.93 -3.10 -9.04
C GLY A 109 -15.56 -2.97 -10.43
N LYS A 110 -15.35 -1.83 -11.10
CA LYS A 110 -15.81 -1.63 -12.48
C LYS A 110 -15.14 -2.57 -13.46
N TRP A 111 -13.83 -2.79 -13.31
CA TRP A 111 -13.08 -3.72 -14.14
C TRP A 111 -13.59 -5.16 -13.96
N MET A 112 -13.77 -5.62 -12.72
CA MET A 112 -14.32 -6.94 -12.43
C MET A 112 -15.71 -7.16 -13.05
N GLN A 113 -16.60 -6.17 -12.91
CA GLN A 113 -17.92 -6.21 -13.54
C GLN A 113 -17.85 -6.27 -15.07
N SER A 114 -17.01 -5.43 -15.68
CA SER A 114 -16.88 -5.35 -17.14
C SER A 114 -16.26 -6.61 -17.76
N ASN A 115 -15.43 -7.32 -16.99
CA ASN A 115 -14.74 -8.53 -17.44
C ASN A 115 -15.37 -9.83 -16.91
N ASN A 116 -16.49 -9.73 -16.17
CA ASN A 116 -17.14 -10.86 -15.49
C ASN A 116 -16.14 -11.76 -14.74
N SER A 117 -15.21 -11.13 -14.01
CA SER A 117 -14.10 -11.79 -13.34
C SER A 117 -13.97 -11.33 -11.89
N THR A 118 -13.56 -12.25 -11.02
CA THR A 118 -13.19 -11.98 -9.63
C THR A 118 -11.68 -12.03 -9.41
N GLU A 119 -10.91 -12.25 -10.49
CA GLU A 119 -9.47 -12.48 -10.45
C GLU A 119 -8.67 -11.16 -10.42
N TRP A 120 -8.91 -10.35 -9.39
CA TRP A 120 -8.34 -9.01 -9.28
C TRP A 120 -6.85 -8.96 -8.89
N SER A 121 -6.26 -10.10 -8.51
CA SER A 121 -4.84 -10.20 -8.14
C SER A 121 -3.92 -10.42 -9.33
N LYS A 122 -4.46 -10.66 -10.53
CA LYS A 122 -3.70 -10.97 -11.75
C LYS A 122 -3.20 -9.72 -12.49
#